data_AF-A0A2V7TX92-F1
#
_entry.id   AF-A0A2V7TX92-F1
#
_cell.length_a   1.000
_cell.length_b   1.000
_cell.length_c   1.000
_cell.angle_alpha   90.00
_cell.angle_beta   90.00
_cell.angle_gamma   90.00
#
_symmetry.space_group_name_H-M   'P 1'
#
loop_
_entity.id
_entity.type
_entity.pdbx_description
1 polymer ?
#
loop_
_entity_poly.entity_id
_entity_poly.type
_entity_poly.pdbx_seq_one_letter_code
_entity_poly.pdbx_strand_id
1 'polypeptide(L)'
;MEEDAHDLTWLPKDWQIGLMQSGLWLNMWITTRTGDRWYQMTDFSSAPDSPKGYVGPPFTSDGKTAVWTEMIDGNVLVRTFGIWKLYAADFMVRGGTPRFVNKRDITPSGASWVEVGNFAPDNKHILLSTDLGLPEPVNAEGQDQWSLDIYSGALQRLTNTPT
;
A
#
# COMPACT_ATOMS: atom_id res chain seq x y z
N MET A 1 -6.84 18.18 10.80
CA MET A 1 -6.84 16.73 10.48
C MET A 1 -5.77 16.48 9.43
N GLU A 2 -5.43 15.23 9.16
CA GLU A 2 -4.50 14.86 8.08
C GLU A 2 -4.88 15.49 6.72
N GLU A 3 -6.18 15.62 6.48
CA GLU A 3 -6.80 16.36 5.38
C GLU A 3 -6.43 17.86 5.27
N ASP A 4 -5.92 18.49 6.32
CA ASP A 4 -5.62 19.95 6.29
C ASP A 4 -4.13 20.25 6.01
N ALA A 5 -3.30 19.21 5.85
CA ALA A 5 -1.84 19.34 5.79
C ALA A 5 -1.21 18.91 4.47
N HIS A 6 -2.01 18.66 3.43
CA HIS A 6 -1.53 18.18 2.13
C HIS A 6 -1.42 19.28 1.06
N ASP A 7 -0.66 18.98 0.01
CA ASP A 7 -0.29 19.87 -1.11
C ASP A 7 -1.44 20.13 -2.11
N LEU A 8 -2.56 19.44 -1.96
CA LEU A 8 -3.73 19.49 -2.85
C LEU A 8 -5.01 20.02 -2.18
N THR A 9 -4.89 20.76 -1.06
CA THR A 9 -6.04 21.35 -0.34
C THR A 9 -6.84 22.37 -1.16
N TRP A 10 -6.32 22.82 -2.30
CA TRP A 10 -7.00 23.70 -3.26
C TRP A 10 -7.98 22.97 -4.20
N LEU A 11 -7.95 21.63 -4.25
CA LEU A 11 -8.92 20.84 -5.02
C LEU A 11 -10.34 20.93 -4.43
N PRO A 12 -11.41 20.66 -5.21
CA PRO A 12 -12.75 20.51 -4.65
C PRO A 12 -12.82 19.44 -3.56
N LYS A 13 -13.69 19.64 -2.55
CA LYS A 13 -13.78 18.75 -1.38
C LYS A 13 -14.03 17.28 -1.75
N ASP A 14 -14.92 17.03 -2.72
CA ASP A 14 -15.23 15.67 -3.16
C ASP A 14 -14.02 14.95 -3.76
N TRP A 15 -13.11 15.71 -4.39
CA TRP A 15 -11.85 15.16 -4.91
C TRP A 15 -10.89 14.83 -3.79
N GLN A 16 -10.75 15.70 -2.78
CA GLN A 16 -9.93 15.43 -1.59
C GLN A 16 -10.41 14.15 -0.88
N ILE A 17 -11.73 14.00 -0.72
CA ILE A 17 -12.34 12.79 -0.14
C ILE A 17 -12.02 11.56 -1.00
N GLY A 18 -12.15 11.65 -2.33
CA GLY A 18 -11.81 10.56 -3.23
C GLY A 18 -10.34 10.13 -3.12
N LEU A 19 -9.41 11.08 -2.99
CA LEU A 19 -7.99 10.80 -2.80
C LEU A 19 -7.70 10.15 -1.44
N MET A 20 -8.33 10.60 -0.35
CA MET A 20 -8.22 9.92 0.95
C MET A 20 -8.77 8.50 0.90
N GLN A 21 -9.87 8.28 0.17
CA GLN A 21 -10.48 6.97 0.00
C GLN A 21 -9.65 6.02 -0.88
N SER A 22 -8.70 6.53 -1.66
CA SER A 22 -7.73 5.74 -2.43
C SER A 22 -6.39 5.57 -1.72
N GLY A 23 -6.28 5.96 -0.45
CA GLY A 23 -5.11 5.72 0.38
C GLY A 23 -4.09 6.87 0.42
N LEU A 24 -4.34 8.01 -0.26
CA LEU A 24 -3.50 9.20 -0.08
C LEU A 24 -3.71 9.80 1.31
N TRP A 25 -2.61 10.33 1.86
CA TRP A 25 -2.62 11.04 3.14
C TRP A 25 -3.18 10.20 4.30
N LEU A 26 -2.90 8.90 4.28
CA LEU A 26 -3.23 7.99 5.37
C LEU A 26 -1.95 7.53 6.07
N ASN A 27 -1.99 7.43 7.39
CA ASN A 27 -0.96 6.76 8.19
C ASN A 27 -1.43 5.40 8.69
N MET A 28 -0.51 4.45 8.81
CA MET A 28 -0.77 3.18 9.50
C MET A 28 -0.61 3.38 11.01
N TRP A 29 -1.59 2.89 11.76
CA TRP A 29 -1.57 2.88 13.21
C TRP A 29 -1.80 1.47 13.74
N ILE A 30 -1.10 1.12 14.80
CA ILE A 30 -1.34 -0.10 15.57
C ILE A 30 -1.82 0.29 16.95
N THR A 31 -2.85 -0.36 17.45
CA THR A 31 -3.35 -0.15 18.81
C THR A 31 -3.24 -1.43 19.65
N THR A 32 -3.13 -1.26 20.96
CA THR A 32 -3.38 -2.37 21.89
C THR A 32 -4.78 -2.94 21.70
N ARG A 33 -4.98 -4.20 22.09
CA ARG A 33 -6.28 -4.88 22.02
C ARG A 33 -7.39 -4.12 22.74
N THR A 34 -7.04 -3.40 23.80
CA THR A 34 -7.94 -2.57 24.62
C THR A 34 -8.19 -1.18 24.04
N GLY A 35 -7.44 -0.75 23.02
CA GLY A 35 -7.59 0.59 22.43
C GLY A 35 -6.96 1.72 23.26
N ASP A 36 -6.28 1.41 24.36
CA ASP A 36 -5.76 2.39 25.33
C ASP A 36 -4.41 3.00 24.90
N ARG A 37 -3.72 2.41 23.93
CA ARG A 37 -2.46 2.93 23.39
C ARG A 37 -2.39 2.74 21.89
N TRP A 38 -2.05 3.82 21.20
CA TRP A 38 -1.94 3.90 19.76
C TRP A 38 -0.50 4.23 19.37
N TYR A 39 0.01 3.53 18.36
CA TYR A 39 1.36 3.66 17.84
C TYR A 39 1.27 3.98 16.36
N GLN A 40 1.73 5.17 15.99
CA GLN A 40 1.87 5.55 14.59
C GLN A 40 3.03 4.76 13.99
N MET A 41 2.75 3.97 12.96
CA MET A 41 3.71 3.08 12.31
C MET A 41 4.34 3.72 11.07
N THR A 42 3.63 4.64 10.44
CA THR A 42 4.10 5.42 9.30
C THR A 42 3.75 6.88 9.45
N ASP A 43 4.50 7.73 8.76
CA ASP A 43 4.32 9.18 8.79
C ASP A 43 4.41 9.71 7.36
N PHE A 44 3.26 9.92 6.72
CA PHE A 44 3.18 10.78 5.56
C PHE A 44 3.36 12.22 6.06
N SER A 45 4.54 12.75 5.82
CA SER A 45 4.82 14.18 5.97
C SER A 45 4.85 14.84 4.60
N SER A 46 4.99 16.16 4.54
CA SER A 46 5.19 16.88 3.28
C SER A 46 6.66 16.94 2.84
N ALA A 47 7.56 16.21 3.50
CA ALA A 47 8.98 16.17 3.12
C ALA A 47 9.16 15.62 1.68
N PRO A 48 10.22 15.99 0.96
CA PRO A 48 10.43 15.55 -0.42
C PRO A 48 10.44 14.03 -0.60
N ASP A 49 11.01 13.30 0.36
CA ASP A 49 11.19 11.84 0.29
C ASP A 49 10.16 11.05 1.11
N SER A 50 9.18 11.72 1.72
CA SER A 50 8.14 11.03 2.47
C SER A 50 7.16 10.34 1.52
N PRO A 51 6.72 9.13 1.85
CA PRO A 51 5.60 8.50 1.16
C PRO A 51 4.34 9.35 1.25
N LYS A 52 3.51 9.28 0.20
CA LYS A 52 2.32 10.13 0.06
C LYS A 52 1.01 9.43 0.44
N GLY A 53 1.09 8.17 0.84
CA GLY A 53 -0.07 7.35 1.17
C GLY A 53 0.32 5.89 1.42
N TYR A 54 -0.58 5.17 2.08
CA TYR A 54 -0.40 3.76 2.44
C TYR A 54 -1.73 3.01 2.34
N VAL A 55 -1.71 1.77 1.85
CA VAL A 55 -2.86 0.84 1.87
C VAL A 55 -2.43 -0.51 2.46
N GLY A 56 -3.26 -1.08 3.32
CA GLY A 56 -2.95 -2.27 4.12
C GLY A 56 -2.95 -1.97 5.63
N PRO A 57 -2.27 -2.75 6.49
CA PRO A 57 -1.47 -3.94 6.17
C PRO A 57 -2.17 -5.28 6.56
N PRO A 58 -2.33 -6.24 5.64
CA PRO A 58 -2.50 -7.64 6.01
C PRO A 58 -1.26 -8.20 6.71
N PHE A 59 -1.50 -9.14 7.63
CA PHE A 59 -0.46 -9.90 8.32
C PHE A 59 -0.55 -11.38 7.97
N THR A 60 0.58 -12.08 8.00
CA THR A 60 0.59 -13.54 8.09
C THR A 60 -0.17 -14.00 9.33
N SER A 61 -0.72 -15.21 9.34
CA SER A 61 -1.55 -15.69 10.45
C SER A 61 -0.81 -15.81 11.78
N ASP A 62 0.53 -15.89 11.76
CA ASP A 62 1.37 -15.83 12.96
C ASP A 62 1.72 -14.39 13.42
N GLY A 63 1.27 -13.38 12.66
CA GLY A 63 1.46 -11.97 12.93
C GLY A 63 2.89 -11.46 12.72
N LYS A 64 3.79 -12.25 12.13
CA LYS A 64 5.22 -11.89 12.05
C LYS A 64 5.61 -11.15 10.78
N THR A 65 4.84 -11.25 9.71
CA THR A 65 5.11 -10.53 8.46
C THR A 65 3.93 -9.66 8.12
N ALA A 66 4.19 -8.39 7.84
CA ALA A 66 3.22 -7.45 7.31
C ALA A 66 3.55 -7.13 5.85
N VAL A 67 2.52 -6.90 5.05
CA VAL A 67 2.64 -6.41 3.66
C VAL A 67 1.77 -5.18 3.52
N TRP A 68 2.22 -4.17 2.78
CA TRP A 68 1.45 -2.97 2.48
C TRP A 68 1.85 -2.39 1.13
N THR A 69 1.00 -1.55 0.55
CA THR A 69 1.39 -0.68 -0.54
C THR A 69 1.65 0.72 -0.03
N GLU A 70 2.62 1.39 -0.64
CA GLU A 70 3.12 2.70 -0.24
C GLU A 70 3.28 3.55 -1.50
N MET A 71 2.68 4.73 -1.49
CA MET A 71 2.75 5.67 -2.58
C MET A 71 4.09 6.40 -2.55
N ILE A 72 4.88 6.24 -3.60
CA ILE A 72 6.19 6.89 -3.76
C ILE A 72 6.13 8.14 -4.64
N ASP A 73 5.06 8.30 -5.44
CA ASP A 73 4.77 9.50 -6.22
C ASP A 73 3.26 9.76 -6.20
N GLY A 74 2.86 10.83 -5.50
CA GLY A 74 1.47 11.26 -5.36
C GLY A 74 1.04 12.36 -6.32
N ASN A 75 1.80 12.62 -7.39
CA ASN A 75 1.43 13.62 -8.39
C ASN A 75 0.27 13.13 -9.28
N VAL A 76 -0.94 13.19 -8.73
CA VAL A 76 -2.18 12.73 -9.37
C VAL A 76 -2.57 13.52 -10.62
N LEU A 77 -1.96 14.69 -10.85
CA LEU A 77 -2.16 15.49 -12.06
C LEU A 77 -1.38 14.96 -13.26
N VAL A 78 -0.28 14.24 -13.01
CA VAL A 78 0.55 13.62 -14.05
C VAL A 78 0.24 12.13 -14.20
N ARG A 79 -0.09 11.47 -13.09
CA ARG A 79 -0.42 10.04 -13.02
C ARG A 79 -1.68 9.89 -12.21
N THR A 80 -2.83 9.67 -12.84
CA THR A 80 -4.16 9.70 -12.20
C THR A 80 -4.22 8.94 -10.86
N PHE A 81 -3.50 7.82 -10.74
CA PHE A 81 -3.46 7.00 -9.53
C PHE A 81 -2.11 7.04 -8.78
N GLY A 82 -1.15 7.86 -9.20
CA GLY A 82 0.21 7.91 -8.62
C GLY A 82 1.08 6.68 -8.96
N ILE A 83 2.23 6.59 -8.31
CA ILE A 83 3.10 5.39 -8.34
C ILE A 83 3.10 4.76 -6.95
N TRP A 84 2.82 3.46 -6.92
CA TRP A 84 2.75 2.66 -5.70
C TRP A 84 3.76 1.53 -5.74
N LYS A 85 4.32 1.23 -4.58
CA LYS A 85 5.19 0.07 -4.37
C LYS A 85 4.63 -0.85 -3.32
N LEU A 86 4.86 -2.14 -3.47
CA LEU A 86 4.50 -3.17 -2.51
C LEU A 86 5.71 -3.47 -1.62
N TYR A 87 5.52 -3.38 -0.31
CA TYR A 87 6.54 -3.68 0.67
C TYR A 87 6.11 -4.81 1.58
N ALA A 88 7.07 -5.64 1.97
CA ALA A 88 6.93 -6.56 3.09
C ALA A 88 7.94 -6.20 4.19
N ALA A 89 7.58 -6.46 5.44
CA ALA A 89 8.50 -6.31 6.57
C ALA A 89 8.16 -7.29 7.68
N ASP A 90 9.15 -7.52 8.54
CA ASP A 90 8.95 -8.31 9.74
C ASP A 90 8.33 -7.40 10.81
N PHE A 91 7.30 -7.90 11.48
CA PHE A 91 6.66 -7.25 12.60
C PHE A 91 7.19 -7.79 13.91
N MET A 92 7.55 -6.89 14.81
CA MET A 92 7.96 -7.25 16.15
C MET A 92 7.52 -6.22 17.18
N VAL A 93 7.34 -6.67 18.42
CA VAL A 93 7.11 -5.79 19.57
C VAL A 93 8.35 -5.84 20.47
N ARG A 94 9.04 -4.70 20.61
CA ARG A 94 10.23 -4.58 21.46
C ARG A 94 9.96 -3.59 22.59
N GLY A 95 10.03 -4.06 23.84
CA GLY A 95 9.74 -3.22 25.01
C GLY A 95 8.32 -2.66 25.03
N GLY A 96 7.36 -3.37 24.43
CA GLY A 96 5.96 -2.93 24.33
C GLY A 96 5.66 -2.00 23.15
N THR A 97 6.66 -1.60 22.35
CA THR A 97 6.47 -0.78 21.16
C THR A 97 6.48 -1.63 19.88
N PRO A 98 5.42 -1.62 19.06
CA PRO A 98 5.39 -2.29 17.76
C PRO A 98 6.37 -1.63 16.78
N ARG A 99 6.98 -2.43 15.91
CA ARG A 99 7.92 -1.97 14.87
C ARG A 99 7.84 -2.86 13.63
N PHE A 100 8.01 -2.23 12.46
CA PHE A 100 8.39 -2.92 11.24
C PHE A 100 9.91 -2.86 11.08
N VAL A 101 10.52 -3.99 10.76
CA VAL A 101 11.97 -4.11 10.51
C VAL A 101 12.19 -4.92 9.24
N ASN A 102 13.38 -4.82 8.63
CA ASN A 102 13.73 -5.55 7.41
C ASN A 102 12.74 -5.30 6.26
N LYS A 103 12.33 -4.03 6.08
CA LYS A 103 11.47 -3.60 4.97
C LYS A 103 12.13 -3.94 3.63
N ARG A 104 11.40 -4.64 2.77
CA ARG A 104 11.83 -5.10 1.45
C ARG A 104 10.81 -4.68 0.40
N ASP A 105 11.29 -4.10 -0.69
CA ASP A 105 10.49 -3.84 -1.89
C ASP A 105 10.24 -5.17 -2.60
N ILE A 106 8.98 -5.57 -2.68
CA ILE A 106 8.52 -6.79 -3.34
C ILE A 106 7.59 -6.47 -4.51
N THR A 107 7.65 -5.24 -5.02
CA THR A 107 6.83 -4.80 -6.15
C THR A 107 7.15 -5.68 -7.37
N PRO A 108 6.14 -6.29 -8.02
CA PRO A 108 6.34 -6.97 -9.29
C PRO A 108 7.01 -6.07 -10.33
N SER A 109 7.99 -6.60 -11.05
CA SER A 109 8.71 -5.84 -12.07
C SER A 109 7.76 -5.32 -13.16
N GLY A 110 7.80 -4.02 -13.42
CA GLY A 110 6.99 -3.36 -14.44
C GLY A 110 5.66 -2.78 -13.93
N ALA A 111 5.27 -3.07 -12.68
CA ALA A 111 4.10 -2.47 -12.06
C ALA A 111 4.39 -1.02 -11.67
N SER A 112 3.49 -0.10 -12.03
CA SER A 112 3.49 1.29 -11.54
C SER A 112 2.40 1.51 -10.49
N TRP A 113 1.31 0.75 -10.59
CA TRP A 113 0.22 0.75 -9.62
C TRP A 113 0.02 -0.65 -9.06
N VAL A 114 -0.09 -0.72 -7.74
CA VAL A 114 -0.35 -1.95 -7.00
C VAL A 114 -1.18 -1.64 -5.77
N GLU A 115 -2.20 -2.45 -5.52
CA GLU A 115 -2.99 -2.46 -4.31
C GLU A 115 -2.90 -3.84 -3.66
N VAL A 116 -2.57 -3.86 -2.37
CA VAL A 116 -2.46 -5.11 -1.61
C VAL A 116 -3.84 -5.61 -1.22
N GLY A 117 -4.08 -6.91 -1.41
CA GLY A 117 -5.23 -7.64 -0.88
C GLY A 117 -4.90 -8.32 0.46
N ASN A 118 -5.24 -9.61 0.58
CA ASN A 118 -4.99 -10.41 1.78
C ASN A 118 -4.03 -11.57 1.52
N PHE A 119 -3.46 -12.11 2.59
CA PHE A 119 -2.68 -13.35 2.54
C PHE A 119 -3.57 -14.54 2.18
N ALA A 120 -3.04 -15.42 1.33
CA ALA A 120 -3.55 -16.78 1.20
C ALA A 120 -3.28 -17.57 2.50
N PRO A 121 -4.02 -18.67 2.75
CA PRO A 121 -3.86 -19.47 3.98
C PRO A 121 -2.46 -20.06 4.22
N ASP A 122 -1.60 -20.06 3.19
CA ASP A 122 -0.23 -20.58 3.28
C ASP A 122 0.79 -19.57 3.81
N ASN A 123 0.38 -18.34 4.15
CA ASN A 123 1.25 -17.25 4.63
C ASN A 123 2.39 -16.88 3.66
N LYS A 124 2.30 -17.30 2.41
CA LYS A 124 3.33 -17.13 1.39
C LYS A 124 2.84 -16.28 0.24
N HIS A 125 1.59 -16.50 -0.16
CA HIS A 125 1.01 -15.76 -1.27
C HIS A 125 0.18 -14.59 -0.77
N ILE A 126 0.28 -13.46 -1.47
CA ILE A 126 -0.59 -12.30 -1.29
C ILE A 126 -1.43 -12.12 -2.54
N LEU A 127 -2.74 -11.92 -2.35
CA LEU A 127 -3.59 -11.40 -3.42
C LEU A 127 -3.23 -9.92 -3.63
N LEU A 128 -3.09 -9.50 -4.87
CA LEU A 128 -2.90 -8.09 -5.21
C LEU A 128 -3.63 -7.74 -6.50
N SER A 129 -3.94 -6.47 -6.65
CA SER A 129 -4.42 -5.85 -7.88
C SER A 129 -3.32 -4.98 -8.46
N THR A 130 -3.08 -5.06 -9.78
CA THR A 130 -2.01 -4.28 -10.42
C THR A 130 -2.27 -4.04 -11.90
N ASP A 131 -1.64 -2.99 -12.41
CA ASP A 131 -1.62 -2.52 -13.79
C ASP A 131 -0.79 -3.40 -14.77
N LEU A 132 -0.17 -4.48 -14.27
CA LEU A 132 0.63 -5.36 -15.11
C LEU A 132 -0.15 -5.93 -16.29
N GLY A 133 0.46 -5.84 -17.47
CA GLY A 133 -0.12 -6.36 -18.71
C GLY A 133 -1.12 -5.41 -19.37
N LEU A 134 -1.43 -4.26 -18.77
CA LEU A 134 -2.19 -3.20 -19.43
C LEU A 134 -1.33 -2.47 -20.47
N PRO A 135 -1.92 -2.02 -21.59
CA PRO A 135 -1.20 -1.26 -22.62
C PRO A 135 -0.68 0.09 -22.10
N GLU A 136 -1.38 0.66 -21.12
CA GLU A 136 -1.00 1.90 -20.42
C GLU A 136 -0.93 1.65 -18.91
N PRO A 137 0.19 1.11 -18.38
CA PRO A 137 0.26 0.68 -16.98
C PRO A 137 0.04 1.84 -15.97
N VAL A 138 0.28 3.09 -16.37
CA VAL A 138 -0.03 4.25 -15.50
C VAL A 138 -1.53 4.51 -15.33
N ASN A 139 -2.39 3.83 -16.09
CA ASN A 139 -3.84 3.84 -15.93
C ASN A 139 -4.27 2.50 -15.29
N ALA A 140 -4.60 2.54 -13.99
CA ALA A 140 -5.00 1.35 -13.23
C ALA A 140 -6.44 0.87 -13.53
N GLU A 141 -7.16 1.57 -14.42
CA GLU A 141 -8.46 1.14 -14.90
C GLU A 141 -8.33 -0.20 -15.66
N GLY A 142 -9.12 -1.20 -15.25
CA GLY A 142 -9.05 -2.53 -15.84
C GLY A 142 -7.92 -3.41 -15.28
N GLN A 143 -7.33 -3.04 -14.14
CA GLN A 143 -6.39 -3.90 -13.40
C GLN A 143 -6.92 -5.33 -13.25
N ASP A 144 -5.98 -6.26 -13.17
CA ASP A 144 -6.28 -7.65 -12.83
C ASP A 144 -5.79 -8.04 -11.45
N GLN A 145 -6.36 -9.12 -10.94
CA GLN A 145 -5.94 -9.76 -9.72
C GLN A 145 -4.83 -10.78 -9.99
N TRP A 146 -3.86 -10.80 -9.09
CA TRP A 146 -2.69 -11.67 -9.13
C TRP A 146 -2.43 -12.28 -7.76
N SER A 147 -1.82 -13.47 -7.77
CA SER A 147 -1.21 -14.10 -6.60
C SER A 147 0.30 -13.94 -6.69
N LEU A 148 0.90 -13.32 -5.68
CA LEU A 148 2.35 -13.12 -5.57
C LEU A 148 2.92 -13.92 -4.39
N ASP A 149 3.93 -14.75 -4.65
CA ASP A 149 4.78 -15.31 -3.62
C ASP A 149 5.75 -14.25 -3.09
N ILE A 150 5.58 -13.84 -1.83
CA ILE A 150 6.32 -12.72 -1.24
C ILE A 150 7.82 -13.00 -0.98
N TYR A 151 8.27 -14.24 -1.18
CA TYR A 151 9.68 -14.62 -0.99
C TYR A 151 10.39 -14.89 -2.31
N SER A 152 9.74 -15.57 -3.24
CA SER A 152 10.35 -15.89 -4.53
C SER A 152 10.11 -14.83 -5.61
N GLY A 153 9.10 -13.98 -5.43
CA GLY A 153 8.64 -13.06 -6.47
C GLY A 153 7.85 -13.75 -7.59
N ALA A 154 7.55 -15.05 -7.46
CA ALA A 154 6.75 -15.77 -8.43
C ALA A 154 5.32 -15.19 -8.46
N LEU A 155 4.84 -14.91 -9.68
CA LEU A 155 3.60 -14.18 -9.90
C LEU A 155 2.67 -15.00 -10.80
N GLN A 156 1.41 -15.13 -10.40
CA GLN A 156 0.35 -15.81 -11.14
C GLN A 156 -0.83 -14.88 -11.35
N ARG A 157 -1.22 -14.67 -12.62
CA ARG A 157 -2.44 -13.92 -12.96
C ARG A 157 -3.69 -14.75 -12.66
N LEU A 158 -4.67 -14.16 -11.99
CA LEU A 158 -5.93 -14.82 -11.58
C LEU A 158 -7.13 -14.38 -12.43
N THR A 159 -7.13 -13.12 -12.88
CA THR A 159 -8.14 -12.58 -13.79
C THR A 159 -7.49 -12.06 -15.07
N ASN A 160 -8.25 -12.00 -16.16
CA ASN A 160 -7.75 -11.51 -17.44
C ASN A 160 -8.80 -10.59 -18.06
N THR A 161 -8.75 -9.32 -17.65
CA THR A 161 -9.63 -8.29 -18.18
C THR A 161 -9.32 -8.08 -19.66
N PRO A 162 -10.33 -8.16 -20.56
CA PRO A 162 -10.12 -7.89 -21.98
C PRO A 162 -9.60 -6.47 -22.19
N THR A 163 -8.50 -6.34 -22.93
CA THR A 163 -7.90 -5.06 -23.35
C THR A 163 -8.27 -4.72 -24.79
#